data_AF-A0AAZ1XJP3-F1
#
_entry.id   AF-A0AAZ1XJP3-F1
#
_cell.length_a   1.000
_cell.length_b   1.000
_cell.length_c   1.000
_cell.angle_alpha   90.00
_cell.angle_beta   90.00
_cell.angle_gamma   90.00
#
_symmetry.space_group_name_H-M   'P 1'
#
loop_
_entity.id
_entity.type
_entity.pdbx_description
1 polymer ?
#
loop_
_entity_poly.entity_id
_entity_poly.type
_entity_poly.pdbx_seq_one_letter_code
_entity_poly.pdbx_strand_id
1 'polypeptide(L)'
;MQVHFQFLSQALQKVQPVAQSCLAEALAQAQERCANARSQSSDLGPLTELEEASRSWKGAAEATARLRERGRDGCLAGIQVQQLFCSNNTTIPEHQLKELNMKIDSALQAYKAALESLGHSEYALKAGFHLNPKAVEAALQGCCSEAEAQQAGRMQTTSQPIQCELPTIPVQIGSHFLKGVSFNESAAENLKLKTHTMLQLIKEALGQNGVTPRDDSPVTEVLNQVCPSSWRGACKTAVQLLFAQAGLVVVDTAQIENKEAYAPQITLEGSKVVVQVPSTWCLKEDPATMSLLQRSLDPEKTLGLVDVLYTAVFDINRWKERK
;
A
#
# COMPACT_ATOMS: atom_id res chain seq x y z
N MET A 1 -3.28 7.85 -9.23
CA MET A 1 -2.98 7.19 -7.94
C MET A 1 -1.62 6.53 -8.05
N GLN A 2 -0.70 6.81 -7.14
CA GLN A 2 0.69 6.32 -7.16
C GLN A 2 1.07 5.94 -5.72
N VAL A 3 1.62 4.76 -5.50
CA VAL A 3 1.98 4.27 -4.15
C VAL A 3 3.50 4.21 -4.07
N HIS A 4 4.07 4.92 -3.12
CA HIS A 4 5.51 4.97 -2.88
C HIS A 4 5.87 4.09 -1.67
N PHE A 5 6.95 3.33 -1.77
CA PHE A 5 7.47 2.45 -0.72
C PHE A 5 8.89 2.89 -0.36
N GLN A 6 9.18 3.03 0.93
CA GLN A 6 10.51 3.33 1.42
C GLN A 6 10.84 2.39 2.59
N PHE A 7 11.97 1.67 2.50
CA PHE A 7 12.46 0.85 3.62
C PHE A 7 13.32 1.72 4.54
N LEU A 8 12.82 2.05 5.74
CA LEU A 8 13.59 2.77 6.74
C LEU A 8 13.52 2.05 8.10
N SER A 9 14.60 1.38 8.46
CA SER A 9 14.91 1.26 9.87
C SER A 9 15.32 2.64 10.37
N GLN A 10 14.51 3.21 11.26
CA GLN A 10 14.71 4.45 12.04
C GLN A 10 14.30 5.78 11.37
N ALA A 11 13.26 6.36 11.98
CA ALA A 11 12.84 7.76 11.96
C ALA A 11 12.19 8.29 10.66
N LEU A 12 10.86 8.17 10.64
CA LEU A 12 9.90 8.90 9.82
C LEU A 12 10.16 10.41 9.64
N GLN A 13 10.90 11.06 10.55
CA GLN A 13 11.26 12.49 10.46
C GLN A 13 12.04 12.84 9.18
N LYS A 14 12.53 11.85 8.43
CA LYS A 14 13.22 12.02 7.15
C LYS A 14 12.38 11.69 5.91
N VAL A 15 11.18 11.12 6.07
CA VAL A 15 10.34 10.66 4.93
C VAL A 15 9.55 11.82 4.30
N GLN A 16 9.12 12.77 5.13
CA GLN A 16 8.26 13.87 4.70
C GLN A 16 8.90 14.82 3.66
N PRO A 17 10.18 15.24 3.80
CA PRO A 17 10.84 16.09 2.81
C PRO A 17 11.14 15.34 1.50
N VAL A 18 11.41 14.02 1.59
CA VAL A 18 11.76 13.19 0.44
C VAL A 18 10.53 12.87 -0.41
N ALA A 19 9.39 12.58 0.22
CA ALA A 19 8.11 12.41 -0.48
C ALA A 19 7.69 13.68 -1.25
N GLN A 20 7.94 14.86 -0.69
CA GLN A 20 7.71 16.15 -1.37
C GLN A 20 8.69 16.36 -2.53
N SER A 21 9.95 15.96 -2.40
CA SER A 21 10.95 16.02 -3.48
C SER A 21 10.61 15.07 -4.64
N CYS A 22 10.26 13.81 -4.37
CA CYS A 22 9.91 12.84 -5.40
C CYS A 22 8.59 13.18 -6.10
N LEU A 23 7.63 13.75 -5.37
CA LEU A 23 6.39 14.29 -5.94
C LEU A 23 6.67 15.50 -6.84
N ALA A 24 7.55 16.42 -6.41
CA ALA A 24 8.01 17.53 -7.23
C ALA A 24 8.72 17.05 -8.51
N GLU A 25 9.57 16.02 -8.43
CA GLU A 25 10.22 15.41 -9.59
C GLU A 25 9.22 14.68 -10.51
N ALA A 26 8.27 13.93 -9.97
CA ALA A 26 7.23 13.26 -10.76
C ALA A 26 6.30 14.26 -11.46
N LEU A 27 5.99 15.39 -10.81
CA LEU A 27 5.22 16.47 -11.39
C LEU A 27 6.03 17.30 -12.40
N ALA A 28 7.32 17.52 -12.15
CA ALA A 28 8.24 18.15 -13.10
C ALA A 28 8.39 17.29 -14.36
N GLN A 29 8.57 15.98 -14.22
CA GLN A 29 8.60 15.04 -15.35
C GLN A 29 7.26 15.02 -16.12
N ALA A 30 6.13 15.14 -15.42
CA ALA A 30 4.82 15.25 -16.08
C ALA A 30 4.66 16.58 -16.84
N GLN A 31 5.19 17.69 -16.31
CA GLN A 31 5.21 19.00 -16.98
C GLN A 31 6.16 19.02 -18.17
N GLU A 32 7.36 18.43 -18.05
CA GLU A 32 8.32 18.29 -19.14
C GLU A 32 7.76 17.40 -20.26
N ARG A 33 6.99 16.35 -19.96
CA ARG A 33 6.28 15.56 -20.98
C ARG A 33 5.22 16.38 -21.73
N CYS A 34 4.50 17.27 -21.05
CA CYS A 34 3.58 18.20 -21.70
C CYS A 34 4.30 19.25 -22.56
N ALA A 35 5.50 19.68 -22.16
CA ALA A 35 6.34 20.59 -22.93
C ALA A 35 7.00 19.91 -24.14
N ASN A 36 7.52 18.69 -23.96
CA ASN A 36 8.22 17.88 -24.97
C ASN A 36 7.26 17.18 -25.96
N ALA A 37 5.97 17.11 -25.67
CA ALA A 37 4.96 16.72 -26.66
C ALA A 37 4.92 17.66 -27.89
N ARG A 38 5.58 18.83 -27.83
CA ARG A 38 5.79 19.73 -28.97
C ARG A 38 7.11 19.52 -29.70
N SER A 39 8.01 18.67 -29.22
CA SER A 39 9.31 18.43 -29.84
C SER A 39 9.80 16.99 -29.66
N GLN A 40 9.61 16.23 -30.74
CA GLN A 40 10.37 15.06 -31.19
C GLN A 40 9.84 13.66 -30.82
N SER A 41 9.71 12.88 -31.89
CA SER A 41 9.30 11.49 -32.01
C SER A 41 10.41 10.53 -31.57
N SER A 42 10.05 9.58 -30.70
CA SER A 42 10.71 8.28 -30.58
C SER A 42 9.63 7.20 -30.52
N ASP A 43 9.80 6.13 -31.30
CA ASP A 43 8.83 5.10 -31.71
C ASP A 43 8.24 4.18 -30.61
N LEU A 44 7.76 4.75 -29.50
CA LEU A 44 6.83 4.08 -28.60
C LEU A 44 5.70 5.06 -28.30
N GLY A 45 4.52 4.79 -28.85
CA GLY A 45 3.31 5.57 -28.53
C GLY A 45 3.09 5.65 -27.01
N PRO A 46 2.42 6.71 -26.51
CA PRO A 46 2.20 6.88 -25.08
C PRO A 46 1.47 5.65 -24.52
N LEU A 47 2.09 5.00 -23.53
CA LEU A 47 1.50 3.86 -22.84
C LEU A 47 0.22 4.29 -22.14
N THR A 48 -0.78 3.41 -22.14
CA THR A 48 -1.99 3.61 -21.34
C THR A 48 -1.64 3.61 -19.84
N GLU A 49 -2.45 4.29 -19.01
CA GLU A 49 -2.20 4.32 -17.56
C GLU A 49 -2.12 2.92 -16.94
N LEU A 50 -2.85 1.96 -17.52
CA LEU A 50 -2.87 0.56 -17.12
C LEU A 50 -1.56 -0.17 -17.44
N GLU A 51 -0.95 0.10 -18.59
CA GLU A 51 0.33 -0.51 -18.98
C GLU A 51 1.48 0.00 -18.11
N GLU A 52 1.48 1.29 -17.77
CA GLU A 52 2.43 1.87 -16.82
C GLU A 52 2.28 1.26 -15.43
N ALA A 53 1.04 1.11 -14.95
CA ALA A 53 0.75 0.42 -13.69
C ALA A 53 1.27 -1.02 -13.73
N SER A 54 0.87 -1.80 -14.73
CA SER A 54 1.30 -3.19 -14.87
C SER A 54 2.82 -3.35 -14.93
N ARG A 55 3.53 -2.46 -15.66
CA ARG A 55 4.99 -2.47 -15.74
C ARG A 55 5.65 -2.16 -14.39
N SER A 56 5.14 -1.16 -13.66
CA SER A 56 5.69 -0.79 -12.34
C SER A 56 5.57 -1.93 -11.33
N TRP A 57 4.41 -2.61 -11.29
CA TRP A 57 4.17 -3.76 -10.43
C TRP A 57 5.05 -4.95 -10.79
N LYS A 58 5.15 -5.28 -12.08
CA LYS A 58 6.02 -6.36 -12.55
C LYS A 58 7.50 -6.09 -12.25
N GLY A 59 7.99 -4.89 -12.56
CA GLY A 59 9.39 -4.53 -12.32
C GLY A 59 9.77 -4.58 -10.85
N ALA A 60 8.89 -4.12 -9.96
CA ALA A 60 9.14 -4.19 -8.52
C ALA A 60 9.07 -5.63 -7.98
N ALA A 61 8.15 -6.46 -8.50
CA ALA A 61 8.08 -7.89 -8.17
C ALA A 61 9.34 -8.66 -8.62
N GLU A 62 9.90 -8.31 -9.79
CA GLU A 62 11.16 -8.87 -10.29
C GLU A 62 12.35 -8.44 -9.41
N ALA A 63 12.40 -7.17 -9.01
CA ALA A 63 13.46 -6.65 -8.15
C ALA A 63 13.51 -7.34 -6.78
N THR A 64 12.37 -7.78 -6.25
CA THR A 64 12.29 -8.51 -4.98
C THR A 64 12.14 -10.02 -5.14
N ALA A 65 12.23 -10.56 -6.35
CA ALA A 65 11.99 -11.98 -6.64
C ALA A 65 12.85 -12.93 -5.81
N ARG A 66 14.06 -12.51 -5.43
CA ARG A 66 14.96 -13.27 -4.55
C ARG A 66 14.41 -13.57 -3.16
N LEU A 67 13.45 -12.79 -2.66
CA LEU A 67 12.74 -13.12 -1.42
C LEU A 67 11.87 -14.37 -1.57
N ARG A 68 11.55 -14.74 -2.82
CA ARG A 68 10.75 -15.92 -3.18
C ARG A 68 11.59 -16.98 -3.89
N GLU A 69 12.89 -16.73 -4.09
CA GLU A 69 13.79 -17.72 -4.65
C GLU A 69 13.90 -18.91 -3.70
N ARG A 70 13.86 -20.10 -4.29
CA ARG A 70 14.13 -21.32 -3.52
C ARG A 70 15.62 -21.32 -3.22
N GLY A 71 16.00 -21.56 -1.96
CA GLY A 71 17.41 -21.79 -1.61
C GLY A 71 18.03 -22.89 -2.49
N ARG A 72 19.36 -23.01 -2.50
CA ARG A 72 20.11 -23.96 -3.35
C ARG A 72 19.61 -25.41 -3.29
N ASP A 73 18.91 -25.77 -2.23
CA ASP A 73 18.36 -27.11 -1.98
C ASP A 73 16.91 -27.30 -2.50
N GLY A 74 16.28 -26.28 -3.08
CA GLY A 74 14.95 -26.35 -3.70
C GLY A 74 13.78 -26.62 -2.75
N CYS A 75 13.98 -26.50 -1.43
CA CYS A 75 13.31 -27.42 -0.50
C CYS A 75 11.83 -27.18 -0.16
N LEU A 76 11.25 -25.98 -0.19
CA LEU A 76 9.81 -25.83 0.07
C LEU A 76 9.25 -24.59 -0.63
N ALA A 77 8.37 -24.76 -1.61
CA ALA A 77 7.35 -23.73 -1.84
C ALA A 77 6.40 -23.80 -0.64
N GLY A 78 5.97 -22.70 -0.03
CA GLY A 78 5.00 -22.79 1.08
C GLY A 78 3.69 -23.51 0.71
N ILE A 79 3.40 -23.62 -0.59
CA ILE A 79 2.36 -24.50 -1.16
C ILE A 79 2.63 -25.98 -0.87
N GLN A 80 3.88 -26.46 -0.92
CA GLN A 80 4.21 -27.85 -0.60
C GLN A 80 4.02 -28.15 0.89
N VAL A 81 4.25 -27.17 1.77
CA VAL A 81 3.96 -27.31 3.20
C VAL A 81 2.46 -27.44 3.44
N GLN A 82 1.65 -26.56 2.84
CA GLN A 82 0.19 -26.69 2.89
C GLN A 82 -0.32 -27.99 2.27
N GLN A 83 0.21 -28.40 1.11
CA GLN A 83 -0.17 -29.64 0.43
C GLN A 83 0.19 -30.90 1.21
N LEU A 84 1.35 -30.94 1.89
CA LEU A 84 1.76 -32.06 2.76
C LEU A 84 0.81 -32.25 3.94
N PHE A 85 0.08 -31.21 4.35
CA PHE A 85 -0.85 -31.25 5.49
C PHE A 85 -2.33 -31.34 5.08
N CYS A 86 -2.70 -30.85 3.88
CA CYS A 86 -4.05 -31.05 3.32
C CYS A 86 -4.30 -32.50 2.88
N SER A 87 -3.26 -33.33 2.75
CA SER A 87 -3.38 -34.77 2.54
C SER A 87 -3.75 -35.51 3.84
N ASN A 88 -5.02 -35.41 4.28
CA ASN A 88 -5.81 -36.28 5.19
C ASN A 88 -5.15 -37.05 6.38
N ASN A 89 -3.91 -36.75 6.77
CA ASN A 89 -3.23 -37.42 7.87
C ASN A 89 -3.30 -36.55 9.13
N THR A 90 -4.05 -37.01 10.12
CA THR A 90 -4.31 -36.31 11.38
C THR A 90 -3.09 -36.24 12.31
N THR A 91 -1.99 -36.92 11.98
CA THR A 91 -0.73 -36.88 12.71
C THR A 91 0.46 -36.96 11.76
N ILE A 92 1.30 -35.92 11.78
CA ILE A 92 2.57 -35.89 11.05
C ILE A 92 3.58 -36.70 11.88
N PRO A 93 4.24 -37.73 11.32
CA PRO A 93 5.28 -38.45 12.02
C PRO A 93 6.40 -37.51 12.51
N GLU A 94 6.91 -37.75 13.72
CA GLU A 94 7.91 -36.88 14.37
C GLU A 94 9.15 -36.64 13.50
N HIS A 95 9.60 -37.65 12.75
CA HIS A 95 10.74 -37.52 11.84
C HIS A 95 10.47 -36.54 10.70
N GLN A 96 9.26 -36.57 10.11
CA GLN A 96 8.84 -35.64 9.06
C GLN A 96 8.65 -34.24 9.61
N LEU A 97 8.08 -34.14 10.82
CA LEU A 97 7.93 -32.85 11.51
C LEU A 97 9.29 -32.20 11.76
N LYS A 98 10.28 -32.98 12.23
CA LYS A 98 11.65 -32.49 12.46
C LYS A 98 12.32 -32.05 11.16
N GLU A 99 12.16 -32.81 10.08
CA GLU A 99 12.68 -32.44 8.76
C GLU A 99 12.03 -31.15 8.22
N LEU A 100 10.71 -31.01 8.35
CA LEU A 100 9.98 -29.81 7.92
C LEU A 100 10.38 -28.58 8.73
N ASN A 101 10.56 -28.74 10.04
CA ASN A 101 11.10 -27.70 10.91
C ASN A 101 12.47 -27.21 10.41
N MET A 102 13.41 -28.13 10.14
CA MET A 102 14.74 -27.77 9.61
C MET A 102 14.66 -27.04 8.26
N LYS A 103 13.79 -27.49 7.35
CA LYS A 103 13.60 -26.84 6.05
C LYS A 103 13.03 -25.42 6.19
N ILE A 104 12.10 -25.22 7.12
CA ILE A 104 11.50 -23.91 7.37
C ILE A 104 12.49 -22.96 8.04
N ASP A 105 13.33 -23.44 8.96
CA ASP A 105 14.40 -22.62 9.55
C ASP A 105 15.40 -22.16 8.48
N SER A 106 15.82 -23.07 7.60
CA SER A 106 16.69 -22.76 6.47
C SER A 106 16.05 -21.73 5.52
N ALA A 107 14.76 -21.91 5.20
CA ALA A 107 14.03 -20.97 4.36
C ALA A 107 13.88 -19.59 5.01
N LEU A 108 13.57 -19.51 6.31
CA LEU A 108 13.52 -18.26 7.05
C LEU A 108 14.88 -17.56 7.11
N GLN A 109 15.96 -18.32 7.29
CA GLN A 109 17.32 -17.75 7.31
C GLN A 109 17.71 -17.20 5.93
N ALA A 110 17.39 -17.93 4.85
CA ALA A 110 17.61 -17.47 3.49
C ALA A 110 16.78 -16.22 3.18
N TYR A 111 15.50 -16.19 3.59
CA TYR A 111 14.63 -15.03 3.43
C TYR A 111 15.19 -13.81 4.16
N LYS A 112 15.62 -13.95 5.42
CA LYS A 112 16.22 -12.85 6.20
C LYS A 112 17.47 -12.29 5.53
N ALA A 113 18.37 -13.15 5.09
CA ALA A 113 19.57 -12.73 4.37
C ALA A 113 19.21 -12.00 3.05
N ALA A 114 18.22 -12.50 2.32
CA ALA A 114 17.73 -11.87 1.09
C ALA A 114 17.07 -10.50 1.38
N LEU A 115 16.32 -10.39 2.48
CA LEU A 115 15.71 -9.14 2.95
C LEU A 115 16.77 -8.12 3.34
N GLU A 116 17.76 -8.50 4.14
CA GLU A 116 18.89 -7.65 4.53
C GLU A 116 19.67 -7.17 3.30
N SER A 117 19.87 -8.05 2.31
CA SER A 117 20.57 -7.69 1.07
C SER A 117 19.83 -6.67 0.21
N LEU A 118 18.53 -6.43 0.42
CA LEU A 118 17.77 -5.37 -0.29
C LEU A 118 18.18 -3.98 0.19
N GLY A 119 18.76 -3.87 1.38
CA GLY A 119 19.15 -2.58 1.95
C GLY A 119 17.99 -1.58 1.96
N HIS A 120 18.33 -0.30 1.79
CA HIS A 120 17.36 0.80 1.71
C HIS A 120 16.87 0.95 0.26
N SER A 121 16.08 -0.03 -0.20
CA SER A 121 15.46 0.03 -1.53
C SER A 121 14.12 0.77 -1.48
N GLU A 122 13.86 1.55 -2.52
CA GLU A 122 12.60 2.26 -2.73
C GLU A 122 11.88 1.70 -3.95
N TYR A 123 10.57 1.56 -3.86
CA TYR A 123 9.74 1.08 -4.95
C TYR A 123 8.59 2.05 -5.18
N ALA A 124 8.29 2.36 -6.44
CA ALA A 124 7.15 3.17 -6.81
C ALA A 124 6.19 2.34 -7.66
N LEU A 125 5.01 2.06 -7.12
CA LEU A 125 3.97 1.28 -7.77
C LEU A 125 2.84 2.20 -8.20
N LYS A 126 2.67 2.37 -9.51
CA LYS A 126 1.53 3.14 -10.01
C LYS A 126 0.26 2.32 -9.77
N ALA A 127 -0.76 2.96 -9.23
CA ALA A 127 -2.01 2.26 -8.95
C ALA A 127 -2.82 2.01 -10.24
N GLY A 128 -3.84 1.15 -10.12
CA GLY A 128 -4.57 0.62 -11.29
C GLY A 128 -4.75 -0.90 -11.25
N PHE A 129 -4.33 -1.56 -10.17
CA PHE A 129 -4.50 -3.01 -9.98
C PHE A 129 -5.97 -3.46 -10.13
N HIS A 130 -6.94 -2.63 -9.72
CA HIS A 130 -8.38 -2.88 -9.90
C HIS A 130 -8.82 -2.94 -11.37
N LEU A 131 -8.05 -2.36 -12.29
CA LEU A 131 -8.35 -2.36 -13.72
C LEU A 131 -7.95 -3.70 -14.38
N ASN A 132 -7.13 -4.52 -13.71
CA ASN A 132 -6.78 -5.85 -14.20
C ASN A 132 -6.65 -6.89 -13.07
N PRO A 133 -7.78 -7.34 -12.48
CA PRO A 133 -7.83 -8.36 -11.42
C PRO A 133 -6.97 -9.59 -11.66
N LYS A 134 -6.97 -10.12 -12.89
CA LYS A 134 -6.25 -11.36 -13.24
C LYS A 134 -4.74 -11.17 -13.26
N ALA A 135 -4.26 -10.01 -13.72
CA ALA A 135 -2.84 -9.71 -13.69
C ALA A 135 -2.31 -9.56 -12.25
N VAL A 136 -3.13 -9.02 -11.35
CA VAL A 136 -2.81 -8.91 -9.92
C VAL A 136 -2.72 -10.29 -9.27
N GLU A 137 -3.73 -11.13 -9.48
CA GLU A 137 -3.75 -12.51 -8.99
C GLU A 137 -2.51 -13.29 -9.48
N ALA A 138 -2.18 -13.17 -10.77
CA ALA A 138 -0.99 -13.79 -11.35
C ALA A 138 0.31 -13.25 -10.75
N ALA A 139 0.41 -11.94 -10.52
CA ALA A 139 1.60 -11.33 -9.92
C ALA A 139 1.81 -11.74 -8.46
N LEU A 140 0.73 -12.01 -7.73
CA LEU A 140 0.78 -12.45 -6.33
C LEU A 140 1.07 -13.94 -6.14
N GLN A 141 1.17 -14.72 -7.22
CA GLN A 141 1.52 -16.14 -7.11
C GLN A 141 2.85 -16.32 -6.37
N GLY A 142 2.84 -17.15 -5.33
CA GLY A 142 4.01 -17.38 -4.47
C GLY A 142 4.30 -16.27 -3.47
N CYS A 143 3.61 -15.12 -3.53
CA CYS A 143 3.72 -14.04 -2.54
C CYS A 143 2.78 -14.30 -1.34
N CYS A 144 1.59 -14.82 -1.59
CA CYS A 144 0.58 -15.10 -0.57
C CYS A 144 -0.24 -16.36 -0.90
N SER A 145 -1.23 -16.67 -0.08
CA SER A 145 -2.16 -17.78 -0.35
C SER A 145 -3.02 -17.51 -1.59
N GLU A 146 -3.50 -18.57 -2.25
CA GLU A 146 -4.37 -18.43 -3.44
C GLU A 146 -5.65 -17.63 -3.12
N ALA A 147 -6.24 -17.84 -1.94
CA ALA A 147 -7.40 -17.09 -1.48
C ALA A 147 -7.11 -15.59 -1.33
N GLU A 148 -5.94 -15.22 -0.79
CA GLU A 148 -5.53 -13.82 -0.68
C GLU A 148 -5.23 -13.19 -2.04
N ALA A 149 -4.60 -13.93 -2.96
CA ALA A 149 -4.34 -13.47 -4.33
C ALA A 149 -5.64 -13.22 -5.09
N GLN A 150 -6.62 -14.12 -4.97
CA GLN A 150 -7.95 -13.94 -5.56
C GLN A 150 -8.70 -12.76 -4.94
N GLN A 151 -8.62 -12.57 -3.62
CA GLN A 151 -9.25 -11.45 -2.94
C GLN A 151 -8.64 -10.10 -3.36
N ALA A 152 -7.32 -10.06 -3.56
CA ALA A 152 -6.62 -8.88 -4.07
C ALA A 152 -7.00 -8.56 -5.53
N GLY A 153 -7.19 -9.58 -6.38
CA GLY A 153 -7.73 -9.37 -7.73
C GLY A 153 -9.17 -8.83 -7.70
N ARG A 154 -9.98 -9.29 -6.75
CA ARG A 154 -11.41 -8.94 -6.65
C ARG A 154 -11.71 -7.66 -5.87
N MET A 155 -10.72 -6.80 -5.56
CA MET A 155 -10.82 -5.62 -4.67
C MET A 155 -12.05 -4.71 -4.94
N GLN A 156 -13.20 -5.17 -4.46
CA GLN A 156 -14.40 -4.43 -4.12
C GLN A 156 -14.50 -4.57 -2.61
N THR A 157 -13.59 -3.94 -1.88
CA THR A 157 -13.89 -3.64 -0.48
C THR A 157 -15.12 -2.74 -0.50
N THR A 158 -16.22 -3.21 0.07
CA THR A 158 -17.38 -2.35 0.30
C THR A 158 -16.90 -1.16 1.10
N SER A 159 -16.84 0.01 0.47
CA SER A 159 -16.46 1.25 1.12
C SER A 159 -17.34 1.41 2.35
N GLN A 160 -16.75 1.51 3.53
CA GLN A 160 -17.54 1.90 4.69
C GLN A 160 -18.00 3.34 4.48
N PRO A 161 -19.18 3.73 5.00
CA PRO A 161 -19.58 5.12 4.95
C PRO A 161 -18.50 5.99 5.59
N ILE A 162 -18.10 7.06 4.89
CA ILE A 162 -17.06 7.99 5.37
C ILE A 162 -17.32 8.50 6.79
N GLN A 163 -18.60 8.58 7.17
CA GLN A 163 -19.08 9.02 8.47
C GLN A 163 -18.67 8.09 9.62
N CYS A 164 -18.38 6.82 9.33
CA CYS A 164 -17.93 5.83 10.31
C CYS A 164 -16.42 5.88 10.53
N GLU A 165 -15.65 6.16 9.47
CA GLU A 165 -14.18 6.10 9.52
C GLU A 165 -13.55 7.47 9.76
N LEU A 166 -13.91 8.48 8.95
CA LEU A 166 -13.22 9.76 8.89
C LEU A 166 -13.12 10.47 10.25
N PRO A 167 -14.15 10.48 11.12
CA PRO A 167 -14.05 11.14 12.42
C PRO A 167 -12.89 10.61 13.28
N THR A 168 -12.58 9.32 13.18
CA THR A 168 -11.57 8.66 14.03
C THR A 168 -10.12 8.92 13.61
N ILE A 169 -9.92 9.50 12.42
CA ILE A 169 -8.60 9.62 11.79
C ILE A 169 -8.08 11.05 12.00
N PRO A 170 -6.88 11.26 12.59
CA PRO A 170 -6.24 12.58 12.54
C PRO A 170 -5.86 12.91 11.10
N VAL A 171 -6.07 14.13 10.63
CA VAL A 171 -5.75 14.54 9.25
C VAL A 171 -5.26 15.97 9.21
N GLN A 172 -4.24 16.22 8.40
CA GLN A 172 -3.79 17.56 8.06
C GLN A 172 -4.37 17.97 6.71
N ILE A 173 -5.15 19.05 6.69
CA ILE A 173 -5.76 19.60 5.47
C ILE A 173 -5.20 21.02 5.28
N GLY A 174 -4.33 21.18 4.29
CA GLY A 174 -3.52 22.39 4.12
C GLY A 174 -2.70 22.68 5.38
N SER A 175 -2.88 23.87 5.94
CA SER A 175 -2.25 24.30 7.20
C SER A 175 -2.98 23.85 8.47
N HIS A 176 -4.14 23.19 8.33
CA HIS A 176 -4.99 22.84 9.47
C HIS A 176 -4.82 21.39 9.88
N PHE A 177 -4.37 21.16 11.12
CA PHE A 177 -4.36 19.82 11.72
C PHE A 177 -5.67 19.57 12.47
N LEU A 178 -6.38 18.51 12.09
CA LEU A 178 -7.68 18.13 12.65
C LEU A 178 -7.57 16.77 13.32
N LYS A 179 -7.77 16.73 14.63
CA LYS A 179 -7.64 15.50 15.43
C LYS A 179 -8.71 14.46 15.09
N GLY A 180 -8.34 13.20 15.25
CA GLY A 180 -9.28 12.09 15.30
C GLY A 180 -10.01 12.09 16.64
N VAL A 181 -11.28 11.71 16.63
CA VAL A 181 -12.12 11.59 17.83
C VAL A 181 -12.45 10.14 18.13
N SER A 182 -12.62 9.82 19.41
CA SER A 182 -13.09 8.50 19.83
C SER A 182 -14.60 8.37 19.62
N PHE A 183 -15.13 7.14 19.74
CA PHE A 183 -16.54 6.84 19.48
C PHE A 183 -17.54 7.57 20.41
N ASN A 184 -17.07 8.16 21.51
CA ASN A 184 -17.90 8.83 22.53
C ASN A 184 -17.95 10.36 22.39
N GLU A 185 -17.17 10.93 21.49
CA GLU A 185 -17.15 12.37 21.18
C GLU A 185 -18.08 12.67 19.99
N SER A 186 -18.35 13.94 19.72
CA SER A 186 -19.28 14.39 18.66
C SER A 186 -18.74 14.10 17.24
N ALA A 187 -18.73 12.84 16.82
CA ALA A 187 -18.27 12.38 15.51
C ALA A 187 -18.90 13.16 14.34
N ALA A 188 -20.16 13.57 14.47
CA ALA A 188 -20.85 14.41 13.51
C ALA A 188 -20.25 15.83 13.38
N GLU A 189 -19.84 16.44 14.48
CA GLU A 189 -19.18 17.75 14.47
C GLU A 189 -17.78 17.65 13.89
N ASN A 190 -17.04 16.59 14.24
CA ASN A 190 -15.71 16.34 13.68
C ASN A 190 -15.77 16.11 12.15
N LEU A 191 -16.74 15.31 11.68
CA LEU A 191 -17.03 15.12 10.26
C LEU A 191 -17.32 16.46 9.59
N LYS A 192 -18.23 17.26 10.16
CA LYS A 192 -18.60 18.57 9.61
C LYS A 192 -17.39 19.51 9.52
N LEU A 193 -16.53 19.51 10.53
CA LEU A 193 -15.30 20.31 10.55
C LEU A 193 -14.35 19.89 9.42
N LYS A 194 -14.05 18.59 9.29
CA LYS A 194 -13.18 18.06 8.22
C LYS A 194 -13.72 18.35 6.83
N THR A 195 -15.03 18.14 6.62
CA THR A 195 -15.71 18.47 5.36
C THR A 195 -15.62 19.97 5.06
N HIS A 196 -15.84 20.82 6.06
CA HIS A 196 -15.75 22.27 5.88
C HIS A 196 -14.34 22.72 5.54
N THR A 197 -13.31 22.25 6.25
CA THR A 197 -11.91 22.58 5.98
C THR A 197 -11.48 22.14 4.58
N MET A 198 -11.88 20.94 4.15
CA MET A 198 -11.60 20.46 2.79
C MET A 198 -12.27 21.32 1.72
N LEU A 199 -13.50 21.76 1.97
CA LEU A 199 -14.23 22.64 1.07
C LEU A 199 -13.58 24.02 0.96
N GLN A 200 -13.02 24.56 2.05
CA GLN A 200 -12.25 25.81 1.98
C GLN A 200 -10.96 25.63 1.16
N LEU A 201 -10.23 24.52 1.37
CA LEU A 201 -9.04 24.21 0.60
C LEU A 201 -9.34 24.19 -0.92
N ILE A 202 -10.39 23.48 -1.35
CA ILE A 202 -10.77 23.44 -2.78
C ILE A 202 -11.20 24.82 -3.30
N LYS A 203 -11.86 25.65 -2.50
CA LYS A 203 -12.22 27.02 -2.89
C LYS A 203 -11.00 27.90 -3.11
N GLU A 204 -9.96 27.75 -2.29
CA GLU A 204 -8.68 28.45 -2.48
C GLU A 204 -8.05 28.09 -3.84
N ALA A 205 -8.10 26.81 -4.23
CA ALA A 205 -7.59 26.34 -5.52
C ALA A 205 -8.36 26.90 -6.73
N LEU A 206 -9.66 27.14 -6.58
CA LEU A 206 -10.55 27.54 -7.67
C LEU A 206 -10.75 29.05 -7.80
N GLY A 207 -10.26 29.84 -6.83
CA GLY A 207 -10.50 31.27 -6.73
C GLY A 207 -11.95 31.63 -6.34
N GLN A 208 -12.16 32.85 -5.84
CA GLN A 208 -13.44 33.32 -5.28
C GLN A 208 -14.63 33.34 -6.28
N ASN A 209 -14.38 33.18 -7.58
CA ASN A 209 -15.39 33.31 -8.65
C ASN A 209 -15.86 31.98 -9.27
N GLY A 210 -15.36 30.82 -8.80
CA GLY A 210 -15.43 29.57 -9.57
C GLY A 210 -16.28 28.43 -8.99
N VAL A 211 -16.98 28.61 -7.87
CA VAL A 211 -17.71 27.53 -7.19
C VAL A 211 -19.19 27.88 -7.05
N THR A 212 -20.02 27.40 -7.98
CA THR A 212 -21.46 27.33 -7.73
C THR A 212 -21.75 26.28 -6.66
N PRO A 213 -22.65 26.52 -5.68
CA PRO A 213 -22.76 25.74 -4.44
C PRO A 213 -23.41 24.35 -4.59
N ARG A 214 -23.47 23.79 -5.80
CA ARG A 214 -24.44 22.74 -6.15
C ARG A 214 -23.88 21.33 -6.30
N ASP A 215 -22.57 21.11 -6.21
CA ASP A 215 -21.99 19.76 -6.25
C ASP A 215 -21.08 19.51 -5.04
N ASP A 216 -21.59 18.72 -4.08
CA ASP A 216 -20.83 18.17 -2.93
C ASP A 216 -19.79 17.10 -3.35
N SER A 217 -19.48 16.98 -4.63
CA SER A 217 -18.92 15.75 -5.19
C SER A 217 -17.39 15.56 -5.13
N PRO A 218 -16.50 16.58 -5.08
CA PRO A 218 -15.05 16.31 -5.00
C PRO A 218 -14.56 16.19 -3.55
N VAL A 219 -15.24 16.86 -2.60
CA VAL A 219 -14.83 16.90 -1.18
C VAL A 219 -14.89 15.50 -0.57
N THR A 220 -16.02 14.81 -0.73
CA THR A 220 -16.19 13.45 -0.19
C THR A 220 -15.24 12.47 -0.86
N GLU A 221 -15.01 12.59 -2.17
CA GLU A 221 -14.11 11.69 -2.90
C GLU A 221 -12.65 11.82 -2.44
N VAL A 222 -12.18 13.06 -2.23
CA VAL A 222 -10.84 13.32 -1.67
C VAL A 222 -10.74 12.82 -0.23
N LEU A 223 -11.71 13.15 0.62
CA LEU A 223 -11.68 12.73 2.03
C LEU A 223 -11.79 11.21 2.19
N ASN A 224 -12.48 10.51 1.27
CA ASN A 224 -12.49 9.05 1.28
C ASN A 224 -11.09 8.46 1.14
N GLN A 225 -10.15 9.13 0.46
CA GLN A 225 -8.80 8.58 0.27
C GLN A 225 -7.98 8.47 1.55
N VAL A 226 -8.33 9.24 2.60
CA VAL A 226 -7.67 9.09 3.90
C VAL A 226 -8.24 7.94 4.73
N CYS A 227 -9.42 7.42 4.37
CA CYS A 227 -10.07 6.33 5.08
C CYS A 227 -9.38 4.98 4.82
N PRO A 228 -9.15 4.14 5.85
CA PRO A 228 -8.54 2.82 5.73
C PRO A 228 -9.18 1.93 4.66
N SER A 229 -10.50 2.01 4.48
CA SER A 229 -11.22 1.26 3.44
C SER A 229 -10.74 1.56 2.01
N SER A 230 -10.15 2.72 1.76
CA SER A 230 -9.66 3.15 0.44
C SER A 230 -8.22 2.73 0.15
N TRP A 231 -7.30 2.86 1.12
CA TRP A 231 -5.87 2.68 0.87
C TRP A 231 -5.31 1.37 1.44
N ARG A 232 -5.86 0.83 2.53
CA ARG A 232 -5.24 -0.29 3.27
C ARG A 232 -5.10 -1.55 2.41
N GLY A 233 -6.11 -1.85 1.60
CA GLY A 233 -6.08 -2.99 0.68
C GLY A 233 -4.96 -2.85 -0.35
N ALA A 234 -4.90 -1.70 -1.03
CA ALA A 234 -3.87 -1.39 -2.01
C ALA A 234 -2.44 -1.52 -1.43
N CYS A 235 -2.23 -0.94 -0.25
CA CYS A 235 -0.94 -1.03 0.45
C CYS A 235 -0.63 -2.46 0.84
N LYS A 236 -1.58 -3.22 1.40
CA LYS A 236 -1.37 -4.63 1.76
C LYS A 236 -0.93 -5.44 0.54
N THR A 237 -1.67 -5.34 -0.56
CA THR A 237 -1.38 -6.05 -1.82
C THR A 237 0.02 -5.74 -2.32
N ALA A 238 0.41 -4.47 -2.31
CA ALA A 238 1.72 -4.07 -2.76
C ALA A 238 2.85 -4.57 -1.84
N VAL A 239 2.70 -4.45 -0.51
CA VAL A 239 3.70 -4.99 0.43
C VAL A 239 3.78 -6.52 0.30
N GLN A 240 2.65 -7.20 0.08
CA GLN A 240 2.64 -8.63 -0.18
C GLN A 240 3.41 -8.98 -1.45
N LEU A 241 3.14 -8.30 -2.56
CA LEU A 241 3.86 -8.51 -3.81
C LEU A 241 5.37 -8.32 -3.64
N LEU A 242 5.77 -7.28 -2.92
CA LEU A 242 7.18 -6.95 -2.77
C LEU A 242 7.87 -7.90 -1.80
N PHE A 243 7.30 -8.13 -0.62
CA PHE A 243 8.05 -8.70 0.50
C PHE A 243 7.49 -10.02 1.04
N ALA A 244 6.25 -10.39 0.74
CA ALA A 244 5.69 -11.63 1.27
C ALA A 244 6.20 -12.86 0.51
N GLN A 245 6.09 -14.00 1.20
CA GLN A 245 6.38 -15.31 0.65
C GLN A 245 5.33 -16.29 1.16
N ALA A 246 4.58 -16.87 0.23
CA ALA A 246 3.48 -17.79 0.55
C ALA A 246 3.98 -18.92 1.47
N GLY A 247 3.26 -19.16 2.57
CA GLY A 247 3.56 -20.20 3.56
C GLY A 247 4.84 -19.98 4.38
N LEU A 248 5.45 -18.80 4.34
CA LEU A 248 6.65 -18.49 5.13
C LEU A 248 6.55 -17.14 5.82
N VAL A 249 6.19 -16.10 5.06
CA VAL A 249 6.16 -14.72 5.53
C VAL A 249 4.85 -14.06 5.14
N VAL A 250 4.16 -13.55 6.15
CA VAL A 250 2.93 -12.76 6.01
C VAL A 250 3.17 -11.30 6.34
N VAL A 251 2.21 -10.46 5.94
CA VAL A 251 2.25 -9.01 6.10
C VAL A 251 1.08 -8.58 6.98
N ASP A 252 1.36 -7.78 8.01
CA ASP A 252 0.36 -7.21 8.91
C ASP A 252 0.62 -5.71 9.13
N THR A 253 -0.41 -4.96 9.49
CA THR A 253 -0.27 -3.54 9.84
C THR A 253 0.47 -3.39 11.16
N ALA A 254 1.53 -2.58 11.18
CA ALA A 254 2.25 -2.31 12.42
C ALA A 254 1.41 -1.43 13.36
N GLN A 255 1.54 -1.67 14.67
CA GLN A 255 0.96 -0.78 15.67
C GLN A 255 1.85 0.47 15.77
N ILE A 256 1.24 1.64 15.58
CA ILE A 256 1.92 2.93 15.66
C ILE A 256 1.48 3.61 16.95
N GLU A 257 2.43 3.83 17.87
CA GLU A 257 2.17 4.50 19.14
C GLU A 257 1.78 5.97 18.94
N ASN A 258 2.49 6.69 18.05
CA ASN A 258 2.22 8.09 17.74
C ASN A 258 1.38 8.23 16.47
N LYS A 259 0.06 8.07 16.60
CA LYS A 259 -0.89 8.19 15.48
C LYS A 259 -0.89 9.58 14.82
N GLU A 260 -0.52 10.63 15.56
CA GLU A 260 -0.52 12.00 15.03
C GLU A 260 0.68 12.26 14.09
N ALA A 261 1.83 11.64 14.35
CA ALA A 261 3.02 11.72 13.49
C ALA A 261 2.82 11.06 12.11
N TYR A 262 1.84 10.15 12.00
CA TYR A 262 1.46 9.45 10.77
C TYR A 262 0.10 9.93 10.23
N ALA A 263 -0.34 11.13 10.61
CA ALA A 263 -1.60 11.66 10.12
C ALA A 263 -1.55 11.86 8.59
N PRO A 264 -2.56 11.36 7.85
CA PRO A 264 -2.74 11.70 6.45
C PRO A 264 -2.67 13.20 6.19
N GLN A 265 -2.10 13.55 5.04
CA GLN A 265 -1.94 14.94 4.60
C GLN A 265 -2.70 15.17 3.30
N ILE A 266 -3.38 16.30 3.23
CA ILE A 266 -4.06 16.77 2.03
C ILE A 266 -3.52 18.16 1.72
N THR A 267 -2.83 18.29 0.59
CA THR A 267 -2.18 19.53 0.15
C THR A 267 -2.65 19.95 -1.23
N LEU A 268 -2.37 21.22 -1.57
CA LEU A 268 -2.65 21.81 -2.86
C LEU A 268 -1.35 22.07 -3.61
N GLU A 269 -1.28 21.56 -4.84
CA GLU A 269 -0.16 21.76 -5.75
C GLU A 269 -0.70 22.28 -7.09
N GLY A 270 -0.77 23.60 -7.21
CA GLY A 270 -1.45 24.26 -8.34
C GLY A 270 -2.94 23.93 -8.35
N SER A 271 -3.44 23.28 -9.41
CA SER A 271 -4.83 22.81 -9.52
C SER A 271 -5.06 21.38 -9.02
N LYS A 272 -4.04 20.76 -8.43
CA LYS A 272 -4.09 19.37 -7.97
C LYS A 272 -4.20 19.30 -6.47
N VAL A 273 -5.15 18.49 -5.99
CA VAL A 273 -5.21 18.08 -4.59
C VAL A 273 -4.42 16.79 -4.44
N VAL A 274 -3.43 16.79 -3.56
CA VAL A 274 -2.60 15.61 -3.28
C VAL A 274 -2.96 15.09 -1.90
N VAL A 275 -3.33 13.82 -1.83
CA VAL A 275 -3.60 13.09 -0.59
C VAL A 275 -2.47 12.10 -0.36
N GLN A 276 -1.83 12.17 0.80
CA GLN A 276 -0.74 11.31 1.22
C GLN A 276 -1.12 10.61 2.52
N VAL A 277 -1.07 9.28 2.53
CA VAL A 277 -1.39 8.46 3.70
C VAL A 277 -0.18 7.59 4.04
N PRO A 278 0.60 7.95 5.07
CA PRO A 278 1.71 7.13 5.53
C PRO A 278 1.18 5.95 6.38
N SER A 279 1.84 4.80 6.27
CA SER A 279 1.56 3.62 7.08
C SER A 279 2.81 2.76 7.22
N THR A 280 2.90 1.98 8.30
CA THR A 280 3.98 1.01 8.50
C THR A 280 3.40 -0.39 8.56
N TRP A 281 4.08 -1.33 7.92
CA TRP A 281 3.71 -2.73 7.83
C TRP A 281 4.82 -3.58 8.40
N CYS A 282 4.46 -4.70 9.02
CA CYS A 282 5.39 -5.65 9.59
C CYS A 282 5.38 -6.95 8.81
N LEU A 283 6.58 -7.47 8.57
CA LEU A 283 6.81 -8.78 7.99
C LEU A 283 6.91 -9.77 9.15
N LYS A 284 6.09 -10.83 9.14
CA LYS A 284 6.01 -11.81 10.22
C LYS A 284 6.06 -13.23 9.66
N GLU A 285 6.51 -14.16 10.49
CA GLU A 285 6.42 -15.59 10.19
C GLU A 285 4.95 -15.99 9.99
N ASP A 286 4.65 -16.84 8.99
CA ASP A 286 3.28 -17.26 8.70
C ASP A 286 2.67 -18.07 9.86
N PRO A 287 1.64 -17.55 10.56
CA PRO A 287 1.09 -18.22 11.72
C PRO A 287 0.47 -19.58 11.41
N ALA A 288 -0.13 -19.73 10.23
CA ALA A 288 -0.75 -20.98 9.80
C ALA A 288 0.32 -22.07 9.67
N THR A 289 1.43 -21.75 9.01
CA THR A 289 2.56 -22.67 8.86
C THR A 289 3.22 -23.00 10.20
N MET A 290 3.48 -22.00 11.05
CA MET A 290 4.15 -22.23 12.33
C MET A 290 3.30 -23.03 13.31
N SER A 291 1.97 -22.81 13.32
CA SER A 291 1.04 -23.61 14.11
C SER A 291 1.04 -25.08 13.70
N LEU A 292 1.06 -25.36 12.39
CA LEU A 292 1.14 -26.73 11.86
C LEU A 292 2.45 -27.43 12.25
N LEU A 293 3.54 -26.67 12.36
CA LEU A 293 4.84 -27.19 12.80
C LEU A 293 4.98 -27.30 14.33
N GLN A 294 3.92 -27.02 15.08
CA GLN A 294 3.89 -27.03 16.55
C GLN A 294 4.94 -26.07 17.16
N ARG A 295 5.21 -24.95 16.48
CA ARG A 295 6.12 -23.91 16.96
C ARG A 295 5.39 -22.91 17.84
N SER A 296 6.04 -22.46 18.90
CA SER A 296 5.61 -21.26 19.60
C SER A 296 5.89 -20.03 18.74
N LEU A 297 4.86 -19.22 18.54
CA LEU A 297 4.96 -17.93 17.88
C LEU A 297 4.99 -16.82 18.93
N ASP A 298 5.89 -15.87 18.74
CA ASP A 298 5.81 -14.58 19.39
C ASP A 298 5.12 -13.60 18.42
N PRO A 299 3.89 -13.14 18.72
CA PRO A 299 3.14 -12.25 17.82
C PRO A 299 3.79 -10.87 17.63
N GLU A 300 4.69 -10.47 18.54
CA GLU A 300 5.43 -9.20 18.49
C GLU A 300 6.74 -9.31 17.71
N LYS A 301 7.23 -10.54 17.48
CA LYS A 301 8.45 -10.78 16.71
C LYS A 301 8.21 -10.45 15.24
N THR A 302 8.95 -9.46 14.75
CA THR A 302 8.94 -9.06 13.34
C THR A 302 10.24 -9.48 12.65
N LEU A 303 10.12 -9.82 11.37
CA LEU A 303 11.24 -10.09 10.46
C LEU A 303 11.78 -8.78 9.84
N GLY A 304 10.92 -7.76 9.74
CA GLY A 304 11.25 -6.44 9.23
C GLY A 304 10.04 -5.52 9.25
N LEU A 305 10.30 -4.22 9.06
CA LEU A 305 9.28 -3.19 8.90
C LEU A 305 9.38 -2.57 7.51
N VAL A 306 8.22 -2.19 6.96
CA VAL A 306 8.11 -1.57 5.63
C VAL A 306 7.25 -0.32 5.78
N ASP A 307 7.83 0.84 5.51
CA ASP A 307 7.07 2.08 5.44
C ASP A 307 6.48 2.27 4.03
N VAL A 308 5.21 2.69 4.01
CA VAL A 308 4.41 2.81 2.80
C VAL A 308 3.73 4.16 2.80
N LEU A 309 3.86 4.87 1.69
CA LEU A 309 3.18 6.13 1.43
C LEU A 309 2.19 5.96 0.28
N TYR A 310 0.92 5.85 0.62
CA TYR A 310 -0.15 5.89 -0.37
C TYR A 310 -0.36 7.32 -0.86
N THR A 311 -0.35 7.54 -2.18
CA THR A 311 -0.61 8.86 -2.78
C THR A 311 -1.78 8.83 -3.77
N ALA A 312 -2.80 9.64 -3.51
CA ALA A 312 -3.87 9.94 -4.46
C ALA A 312 -3.74 11.39 -4.93
N VAL A 313 -3.98 11.62 -6.23
CA VAL A 313 -3.86 12.95 -6.85
C VAL A 313 -5.15 13.21 -7.61
N PHE A 314 -5.81 14.31 -7.28
CA PHE A 314 -7.04 14.77 -7.91
C PHE A 314 -6.77 16.05 -8.67
N ASP A 315 -7.05 16.06 -9.96
CA ASP A 315 -6.96 17.28 -10.76
C ASP A 315 -8.34 17.95 -10.80
N ILE A 316 -8.44 19.11 -10.14
CA ILE A 316 -9.71 19.82 -10.00
C ILE A 316 -10.23 20.29 -11.37
N ASN A 317 -9.34 20.57 -12.33
CA ASN A 317 -9.74 21.01 -13.67
C ASN A 317 -10.32 19.87 -14.49
N ARG A 318 -9.69 18.68 -14.46
CA ARG A 318 -10.25 17.48 -15.12
C ARG A 318 -11.62 17.11 -14.55
N TRP A 319 -11.76 17.27 -13.24
CA TRP A 319 -13.01 17.00 -12.55
C TRP A 319 -14.16 17.94 -12.99
N LYS A 320 -13.88 19.25 -13.16
CA LYS A 320 -14.83 20.22 -13.74
C LYS A 320 -15.26 19.86 -15.16
N GLU A 321 -14.36 19.28 -15.95
CA GLU A 321 -14.62 18.85 -17.32
C GLU A 321 -15.38 17.51 -17.40
N ARG A 322 -15.69 16.86 -16.26
CA ARG A 322 -16.28 15.50 -16.17
C ARG A 322 -15.51 14.45 -16.99
N LYS A 323 -14.17 14.52 -16.97
CA LYS A 323 -13.26 13.59 -17.67
C LYS A 323 -12.34 12.83 -16.73
#